data_AF-A0ABD5N4V4-F1
#
_entry.id   AF-A0ABD5N4V4-F1
#
_cell.length_a   1.000
_cell.length_b   1.000
_cell.length_c   1.000
_cell.angle_alpha   90.00
_cell.angle_beta   90.00
_cell.angle_gamma   90.00
#
_symmetry.space_group_name_H-M   'P 1'
#
loop_
_entity.id
_entity.type
_entity.pdbx_description
1 polymer ?
#
loop_
_entity_poly.entity_id
_entity_poly.type
_entity_poly.pdbx_seq_one_letter_code
_entity_poly.pdbx_strand_id
1 'polypeptide(L)' 'MKQVKCFSSEKKANKWLKENQDKEIIDIKFSAWNFVIIYEEVNV' A
#
# COMPACT_ATOMS: atom_id res chain seq x y z
N MET A 1 0.72 6.93 -12.38
CA MET A 1 -0.59 6.25 -12.54
C MET A 1 -0.98 5.69 -11.18
N LYS A 2 -2.21 5.94 -10.73
CA LYS A 2 -2.66 5.47 -9.40
C LYS A 2 -2.85 3.95 -9.38
N GLN A 3 -2.27 3.31 -8.38
CA GLN A 3 -2.32 1.87 -8.15
C GLN A 3 -2.97 1.57 -6.80
N VAL A 4 -3.53 0.36 -6.67
CA VAL A 4 -4.19 -0.09 -5.44
C VAL A 4 -3.67 -1.46 -5.05
N LYS A 5 -3.30 -1.62 -3.78
CA LYS A 5 -2.89 -2.90 -3.20
C LYS A 5 -3.75 -3.24 -1.98
N CYS A 6 -4.30 -4.45 -1.97
CA CYS A 6 -5.14 -4.93 -0.88
C CYS A 6 -4.45 -6.08 -0.13
N PHE A 7 -4.56 -6.07 1.21
CA PHE A 7 -4.05 -7.11 2.08
C PHE A 7 -5.09 -7.49 3.12
N SER A 8 -5.26 -8.78 3.37
CA SER A 8 -6.09 -9.30 4.48
C SER A 8 -5.33 -9.44 5.80
N SER A 9 -4.10 -8.91 5.88
CA SER A 9 -3.26 -9.01 7.08
C SER A 9 -2.33 -7.81 7.18
N GLU A 10 -2.30 -7.21 8.38
CA GLU A 10 -1.42 -6.10 8.72
C GLU A 10 0.05 -6.47 8.48
N LYS A 11 0.45 -7.69 8.85
CA LYS A 11 1.82 -8.18 8.66
C LYS A 11 2.25 -8.15 7.20
N LYS A 12 1.35 -8.49 6.27
CA LYS A 12 1.64 -8.46 4.82
C LYS A 12 1.68 -7.03 4.30
N ALA A 13 0.76 -6.18 4.75
CA ALA A 13 0.76 -4.75 4.39
C ALA A 13 2.04 -4.05 4.85
N ASN A 14 2.45 -4.25 6.11
CA ASN A 14 3.67 -3.67 6.67
C ASN A 14 4.94 -4.17 5.97
N LYS A 15 4.99 -5.46 5.62
CA LYS A 15 6.11 -6.01 4.83
C LYS A 15 6.19 -5.31 3.46
N TRP A 16 5.07 -5.18 2.77
CA TRP A 16 5.02 -4.56 1.46
C TRP A 16 5.43 -3.07 1.51
N LEU A 17 4.96 -2.31 2.50
CA LEU A 17 5.35 -0.91 2.70
C LEU A 17 6.86 -0.75 2.88
N LYS A 18 7.52 -1.65 3.60
CA LYS A 18 8.98 -1.64 3.78
C LYS A 18 9.73 -1.99 2.50
N GLU A 19 9.18 -2.87 1.67
CA GLU A 19 9.78 -3.28 0.39
C GLU A 19 9.57 -2.24 -0.73
N ASN A 20 8.64 -1.29 -0.56
CA ASN A 20 8.21 -0.34 -1.59
C ASN A 20 8.30 1.11 -1.07
N GLN A 21 9.37 1.45 -0.35
CA GLN A 21 9.58 2.77 0.25
C GLN A 21 9.83 3.86 -0.80
N ASP A 22 10.19 3.48 -2.02
CA ASP A 22 10.38 4.33 -3.19
C ASP A 22 9.04 4.84 -3.78
N LYS A 23 7.91 4.24 -3.40
CA LYS A 23 6.59 4.58 -3.92
C LYS A 23 5.94 5.69 -3.11
N GLU A 24 5.27 6.60 -3.81
CA GLU A 24 4.50 7.65 -3.16
C GLU A 24 3.16 7.08 -2.67
N ILE A 25 3.00 6.99 -1.35
CA ILE A 25 1.75 6.54 -0.74
C ILE A 25 0.78 7.73 -0.68
N ILE A 26 -0.36 7.60 -1.36
CA ILE A 26 -1.41 8.63 -1.37
C ILE A 26 -2.32 8.47 -0.15
N ASP A 27 -2.75 7.23 0.12
CA ASP A 27 -3.74 6.95 1.17
C ASP A 27 -3.64 5.49 1.62
N ILE A 28 -4.00 5.24 2.88
CA ILE A 28 -4.12 3.89 3.46
C ILE A 28 -5.46 3.79 4.16
N LYS A 29 -6.32 2.90 3.67
CA LYS A 29 -7.62 2.60 4.26
C LYS A 29 -7.57 1.28 5.01
N PHE A 30 -8.14 1.27 6.21
CA PHE A 30 -8.30 0.09 7.03
C PHE A 30 -9.78 -0.25 7.20
N SER A 31 -10.08 -1.54 7.18
CA SER A 31 -11.36 -2.12 7.58
C SER A 31 -11.08 -3.34 8.45
N ALA A 32 -12.09 -3.83 9.18
CA ALA A 32 -11.95 -4.99 10.08
C ALA A 32 -11.30 -6.24 9.42
N TRP A 33 -11.32 -6.34 8.09
CA TRP A 33 -10.82 -7.51 7.35
C TRP A 33 -9.69 -7.21 6.37
N ASN A 34 -9.48 -5.94 5.99
CA ASN A 34 -8.54 -5.59 4.92
C ASN A 34 -7.85 -4.25 5.13
N PHE A 35 -6.63 -4.17 4.59
CA PHE A 35 -5.82 -2.98 4.41
C PHE A 35 -5.73 -2.67 2.92
N VAL A 36 -6.07 -1.46 2.53
CA VAL A 36 -6.02 -0.99 1.15
C VAL A 36 -5.04 0.17 1.07
N ILE A 37 -4.02 0.02 0.25
CA ILE A 37 -2.98 1.03 0.04
C ILE A 37 -3.14 1.59 -1.37
N ILE A 38 -3.27 2.92 -1.46
CA ILE A 38 -3.33 3.66 -2.72
C ILE A 38 -2.00 4.36 -2.87
N TYR A 39 -1.33 4.15 -4.00
CA TYR A 39 0.01 4.68 -4.24
C TYR A 39 0.21 5.07 -5.70
N GLU A 40 1.21 5.91 -5.98
CA GLU A 40 1.67 6.18 -7.33
C GLU A 40 3.08 5.62 -7.54
N GLU A 41 3.32 5.12 -8.75
CA GLU A 41 4.68 4.85 -9.20
C GLU A 41 5.29 6.17 -9.67
N VAL A 42 6.36 6.58 -8.99
CA VAL A 42 7.19 7.70 -9.42
C VAL A 42 8.08 7.17 -10.53
N ASN A 43 7.74 7.48 -11.79
CA ASN A 43 8.66 7.25 -12.91
C ASN A 43 9.81 8.25 -12.75
N VAL A 44 10.96 7.75 -12.28
CA VAL A 44 12.24 8.45 -12.35
C VAL A 44 12.86 8.21 -13.72
#